data_AF-A0A2N0NGM1-F1
#
_entry.id   AF-A0A2N0NGM1-F1
#
_cell.length_a   1.000
_cell.length_b   1.000
_cell.length_c   1.000
_cell.angle_alpha   90.00
_cell.angle_beta   90.00
_cell.angle_gamma   90.00
#
_symmetry.space_group_name_H-M   'P 1'
#
loop_
_entity.id
_entity.type
_entity.pdbx_description
1 polymer ?
#
loop_
_entity_poly.entity_id
_entity_poly.type
_entity_poly.pdbx_seq_one_letter_code
_entity_poly.pdbx_strand_id
1 'polypeptide(L)'
;LFTKHFHLHPLIPIGSGEFLSSEDIWKLLTEEMYNFCYENDLKYVWAYMWCNWYKFNLWVLWARAADPEKICIFKTTMLVESHWKVIKRNYLPRFFRPRLDLVTFIIITRLLPHSEAMYNKYKSGREKVSWRKEFKKCWKNLAKQE
;
A
#
# COMPACT_ATOMS: atom_id res chain seq x y z
N LEU A 1 13.45 12.97 -0.62
CA LEU A 1 13.37 12.56 0.80
C LEU A 1 12.20 11.60 1.06
N PHE A 2 10.94 12.06 1.07
CA PHE A 2 9.77 11.24 1.42
C PHE A 2 9.59 9.93 0.63
N THR A 3 9.82 9.94 -0.68
CA THR A 3 9.75 8.72 -1.50
C THR A 3 10.75 7.66 -1.05
N LYS A 4 11.99 8.06 -0.72
CA LYS A 4 13.01 7.18 -0.16
C LYS A 4 12.51 6.62 1.18
N HIS A 5 12.01 7.48 2.06
CA HIS A 5 11.54 7.10 3.39
C HIS A 5 10.38 6.11 3.35
N PHE A 6 9.45 6.28 2.41
CA PHE A 6 8.34 5.37 2.21
C PHE A 6 8.79 3.98 1.70
N HIS A 7 9.83 3.92 0.88
CA HIS A 7 10.22 2.69 0.18
C HIS A 7 11.26 1.84 0.90
N LEU A 8 11.96 2.35 1.92
CA LEU A 8 12.84 1.55 2.77
C LEU A 8 12.05 0.43 3.46
N HIS A 9 12.69 -0.74 3.57
CA HIS A 9 12.10 -1.93 4.16
C HIS A 9 13.19 -2.87 4.67
N PRO A 10 12.97 -3.60 5.79
CA PRO A 10 13.94 -4.59 6.29
C PRO A 10 14.29 -5.76 5.36
N LEU A 11 13.55 -5.92 4.26
CA LEU A 11 13.72 -7.00 3.29
C LEU A 11 14.35 -6.49 1.98
N ILE A 12 14.64 -5.20 1.91
CA ILE A 12 15.28 -4.56 0.75
C ILE A 12 16.61 -3.99 1.26
N PRO A 13 17.75 -4.45 0.72
CA PRO A 13 19.03 -3.94 1.15
C PRO A 13 19.19 -2.46 0.78
N ILE A 14 19.90 -1.71 1.61
CA ILE A 14 20.32 -0.34 1.28
C ILE A 14 21.44 -0.36 0.23
N GLY A 15 21.84 0.79 -0.30
CA GLY A 15 22.84 0.89 -1.36
C GLY A 15 24.21 0.24 -1.05
N SER A 16 24.52 0.01 0.23
CA SER A 16 25.72 -0.72 0.70
C SER A 16 25.56 -2.25 0.71
N GLY A 17 24.36 -2.78 0.46
CA GLY A 17 24.04 -4.21 0.55
C GLY A 17 23.59 -4.69 1.94
N GLU A 18 23.58 -3.81 2.94
CA GLU A 18 23.16 -4.13 4.30
C GLU A 18 21.63 -4.14 4.46
N PHE A 19 21.13 -4.97 5.38
CA PHE A 19 19.73 -5.00 5.77
C PHE A 19 19.58 -4.31 7.12
N LEU A 20 18.62 -3.39 7.20
CA LEU A 20 18.34 -2.63 8.40
C LEU A 20 17.07 -3.14 9.08
N SER A 21 17.03 -3.11 10.42
CA SER A 21 15.79 -3.38 11.14
C SER A 21 14.79 -2.24 10.95
N SER A 22 13.50 -2.50 11.23
CA SER A 22 12.47 -1.46 11.20
C SER A 22 12.79 -0.28 12.11
N GLU A 23 13.41 -0.56 13.27
CA GLU A 23 13.79 0.47 14.24
C GLU A 23 14.98 1.29 13.73
N ASP A 24 15.98 0.65 13.13
CA ASP A 24 17.13 1.34 12.53
C ASP A 24 16.69 2.22 11.37
N ILE A 25 15.79 1.72 10.53
CA ILE A 25 15.17 2.50 9.45
C ILE A 25 14.44 3.71 10.05
N TRP A 26 13.61 3.53 11.07
CA TRP A 26 12.89 4.64 11.69
C TRP A 26 13.84 5.73 12.24
N LYS A 27 14.90 5.33 12.96
CA LYS A 27 15.92 6.26 13.49
C LYS A 27 16.61 7.02 12.37
N LEU A 28 17.11 6.30 11.36
CA LEU A 28 17.78 6.87 10.19
C LEU A 28 16.90 7.90 9.48
N LEU A 29 15.63 7.56 9.24
CA LEU A 29 14.70 8.43 8.53
C LEU A 29 14.31 9.68 9.33
N THR A 30 14.20 9.53 10.65
CA THR A 30 13.90 10.63 11.57
C THR A 30 15.07 11.61 11.62
N GLU A 31 16.29 11.09 11.73
CA GLU A 31 17.53 11.87 11.70
C GLU A 31 17.72 12.59 10.36
N GLU A 32 17.52 11.90 9.23
CA GLU A 32 17.63 12.50 7.89
C GLU A 32 16.64 13.66 7.71
N MET A 33 15.41 13.52 8.20
CA MET A 33 14.41 14.59 8.15
C MET A 33 14.74 15.75 9.10
N TYR A 34 15.23 15.44 10.30
CA TYR A 34 15.64 16.45 11.26
C TYR A 34 16.79 17.29 10.71
N ASN A 35 17.85 16.66 10.22
CA ASN A 35 19.02 17.32 9.66
C ASN A 35 18.63 18.17 8.45
N PHE A 36 17.79 17.65 7.55
CA PHE A 36 17.26 18.41 6.43
C PHE A 36 16.53 19.68 6.88
N CYS A 37 15.68 19.58 7.90
CA CYS A 37 14.95 20.75 8.41
C CYS A 37 15.88 21.73 9.15
N TYR A 38 16.86 21.23 9.89
CA TYR A 38 17.81 22.03 10.65
C TYR A 38 18.72 22.85 9.72
N GLU A 39 19.29 22.21 8.70
CA GLU A 39 20.17 22.85 7.71
C GLU A 39 19.47 23.94 6.90
N ASN A 40 18.15 23.87 6.76
CA ASN A 40 17.34 24.82 5.98
C ASN A 40 16.56 25.82 6.86
N ASP A 41 16.81 25.88 8.17
CA ASP A 41 16.08 26.72 9.15
C ASP A 41 14.55 26.50 9.14
N LEU A 42 14.11 25.26 8.88
CA LEU A 42 12.71 24.87 8.78
C LEU A 42 12.15 24.31 10.10
N LYS A 43 12.40 24.99 11.22
CA LYS A 43 12.01 24.53 12.57
C LYS A 43 10.52 24.19 12.72
N TYR A 44 9.63 24.97 12.11
CA TYR A 44 8.19 24.72 12.16
C TYR A 44 7.78 23.52 11.31
N VAL A 45 8.47 23.29 10.18
CA VAL A 45 8.26 22.11 9.35
C VAL A 45 8.70 20.86 10.11
N TRP A 46 9.85 20.90 10.79
CA TRP A 46 10.26 19.80 11.67
C TRP A 46 9.22 19.50 12.74
N ALA A 47 8.75 20.51 13.48
CA ALA A 47 7.74 20.33 14.51
C ALA A 47 6.47 19.66 13.95
N TYR A 48 6.01 20.09 12.77
CA TYR A 48 4.88 19.47 12.09
C TYR A 48 5.17 18.02 11.67
N MET A 49 6.33 17.77 11.06
CA MET A 49 6.73 16.44 10.58
C MET A 49 6.90 15.46 11.74
N TRP A 50 7.51 15.86 12.84
CA TRP A 50 7.61 15.06 14.04
C TRP A 50 6.22 14.71 14.59
N CYS A 51 5.39 15.73 14.84
CA CYS A 51 4.09 15.56 15.46
C CYS A 51 3.08 14.76 14.62
N ASN A 52 3.25 14.70 13.29
CA ASN A 52 2.26 14.06 12.40
C ASN A 52 2.78 12.84 11.62
N TRP A 53 4.11 12.68 11.45
CA TRP A 53 4.67 11.67 10.54
C TRP A 53 5.78 10.83 11.15
N TYR A 54 6.77 11.45 11.82
CA TYR A 54 7.99 10.75 12.26
C TYR A 54 7.96 10.27 13.70
N LYS A 55 7.01 10.73 14.52
CA LYS A 55 6.77 10.11 15.83
C LYS A 55 6.39 8.64 15.63
N PHE A 56 7.01 7.74 16.39
CA PHE A 56 6.94 6.29 16.16
C PHE A 56 5.50 5.76 15.97
N ASN A 57 4.56 6.17 16.83
CA ASN A 57 3.16 5.75 16.77
C ASN A 57 2.41 6.21 15.50
N LEU A 58 2.91 7.23 14.81
CA LEU A 58 2.36 7.72 13.54
C LEU A 58 3.16 7.18 12.35
N TRP A 59 4.46 7.00 12.51
CA TRP A 59 5.34 6.43 11.50
C TRP A 59 4.86 5.05 11.03
N VAL A 60 4.43 4.22 11.98
CA VAL A 60 3.88 2.88 11.67
C VAL A 60 2.65 2.90 10.76
N LEU A 61 1.94 4.03 10.65
CA LEU A 61 0.73 4.13 9.84
C LEU A 61 1.01 4.33 8.34
N TRP A 62 2.19 4.83 7.98
CA TRP A 62 2.50 5.18 6.59
C TRP A 62 3.78 4.53 6.06
N ALA A 63 4.74 4.18 6.92
CA ALA A 63 5.99 3.58 6.50
C ALA A 63 5.83 2.10 6.16
N ARG A 64 6.42 1.65 5.03
CA ARG A 64 6.41 0.22 4.66
C ARG A 64 7.25 -0.63 5.59
N ALA A 65 8.33 -0.06 6.13
CA ALA A 65 9.19 -0.72 7.10
C ALA A 65 8.51 -1.04 8.45
N ALA A 66 7.28 -0.59 8.68
CA ALA A 66 6.52 -0.92 9.89
C ALA A 66 6.16 -2.41 10.00
N ASP A 67 6.02 -3.12 8.87
CA ASP A 67 5.83 -4.58 8.82
C ASP A 67 7.13 -5.23 8.32
N PRO A 68 7.99 -5.77 9.20
CA PRO A 68 9.30 -6.29 8.80
C PRO A 68 9.22 -7.55 7.95
N GLU A 69 8.13 -8.32 8.04
CA GLU A 69 8.01 -9.63 7.40
C GLU A 69 7.38 -9.57 6.01
N LYS A 70 6.63 -8.51 5.69
CA LYS A 70 5.78 -8.47 4.50
C LYS A 70 5.92 -7.18 3.71
N ILE A 71 6.38 -7.32 2.47
CA ILE A 71 6.36 -6.24 1.49
C ILE A 71 5.00 -6.20 0.80
N CYS A 72 4.23 -5.12 1.01
CA CYS A 72 3.05 -4.89 0.19
C CYS A 72 3.45 -4.62 -1.28
N ILE A 73 3.05 -5.51 -2.21
CA ILE A 73 3.37 -5.41 -3.64
C ILE A 73 2.63 -4.23 -4.31
N PHE A 74 1.45 -3.87 -3.80
CA PHE A 74 0.63 -2.81 -4.34
C PHE A 74 0.72 -1.56 -3.47
N LYS A 75 0.83 -0.38 -4.07
CA LYS A 75 0.62 0.88 -3.33
C LYS A 75 -0.85 0.91 -2.87
N THR A 76 -1.09 1.28 -1.62
CA THR A 76 -2.45 1.40 -1.05
C THR A 76 -3.34 2.32 -1.90
N THR A 77 -2.78 3.38 -2.48
CA THR A 77 -3.48 4.27 -3.43
C THR A 77 -3.97 3.54 -4.68
N MET A 78 -3.17 2.64 -5.26
CA MET A 78 -3.57 1.87 -6.45
C MET A 78 -4.72 0.92 -6.15
N LEU A 79 -4.73 0.30 -4.97
CA LEU A 79 -5.83 -0.58 -4.54
C LEU A 79 -7.12 0.22 -4.34
N VAL A 80 -7.03 1.38 -3.67
CA VAL A 80 -8.16 2.28 -3.42
C VAL A 80 -8.71 2.82 -4.74
N GLU A 81 -7.86 3.30 -5.66
CA GLU A 81 -8.26 3.80 -6.98
C GLU A 81 -8.91 2.70 -7.83
N SER A 82 -8.32 1.50 -7.84
CA SER A 82 -8.87 0.31 -8.51
C SER A 82 -10.27 -0.02 -7.99
N HIS A 83 -10.45 -0.03 -6.67
CA HIS A 83 -11.73 -0.28 -6.02
C HIS A 83 -12.77 0.77 -6.43
N TRP A 84 -12.42 2.06 -6.36
CA TRP A 84 -13.31 3.14 -6.77
C TRP A 84 -13.63 3.12 -8.26
N LYS A 85 -12.70 2.70 -9.11
CA LYS A 85 -12.93 2.54 -10.55
C LYS A 85 -14.02 1.51 -10.83
N VAL A 86 -14.00 0.37 -10.13
CA VAL A 86 -15.03 -0.67 -10.24
C VAL A 86 -16.39 -0.14 -9.77
N ILE A 87 -16.44 0.53 -8.62
CA ILE A 87 -17.69 1.11 -8.08
C ILE A 87 -18.27 2.12 -9.07
N LYS A 88 -17.47 3.08 -9.54
CA LYS A 88 -17.91 4.13 -10.47
C LYS A 88 -18.45 3.55 -11.78
N ARG A 89 -17.72 2.60 -12.37
CA ARG A 89 -18.09 2.02 -13.66
C ARG A 89 -19.30 1.09 -13.59
N ASN A 90 -19.32 0.19 -12.61
CA ASN A 90 -20.29 -0.91 -12.60
C ASN A 90 -21.55 -0.58 -11.80
N TYR A 91 -21.45 0.27 -10.77
CA TYR A 91 -22.56 0.51 -9.85
C TYR A 91 -23.05 1.96 -9.87
N LEU A 92 -22.18 2.92 -10.19
CA LEU A 92 -22.53 4.34 -10.22
C LEU A 92 -22.53 5.02 -11.62
N PRO A 93 -22.70 4.33 -12.78
CA PRO A 93 -22.50 4.97 -14.08
C PRO A 93 -23.52 6.06 -14.41
N ARG A 94 -24.71 6.03 -13.79
CA ARG A 94 -25.81 6.98 -14.03
C ARG A 94 -26.01 7.97 -12.90
N PHE A 95 -25.24 7.86 -11.82
CA PHE A 95 -25.38 8.76 -10.68
C PHE A 95 -24.38 9.90 -10.80
N PHE A 96 -24.87 11.09 -11.11
CA PHE A 96 -24.08 12.31 -11.06
C PHE A 96 -23.96 12.74 -9.60
N ARG A 97 -22.72 12.79 -9.08
CA ARG A 97 -22.41 13.19 -7.69
C ARG A 97 -23.24 12.41 -6.65
N PRO A 98 -23.10 11.09 -6.58
CA PRO A 98 -23.83 10.27 -5.61
C PRO A 98 -23.50 10.69 -4.18
N ARG A 99 -24.52 10.78 -3.33
CA ARG A 99 -24.35 11.01 -1.89
C ARG A 99 -23.63 9.83 -1.25
N LEU A 100 -22.89 10.09 -0.18
CA LEU A 100 -22.14 9.07 0.55
C LEU A 100 -23.04 7.90 0.99
N ASP A 101 -24.23 8.19 1.50
CA ASP A 101 -25.17 7.16 1.97
C ASP A 101 -25.58 6.18 0.87
N LEU A 102 -25.80 6.68 -0.36
CA LEU A 102 -26.13 5.85 -1.51
C LEU A 102 -24.94 4.95 -1.90
N VAL A 103 -23.73 5.50 -1.87
CA VAL A 103 -22.50 4.76 -2.13
C VAL A 103 -22.32 3.64 -1.09
N THR A 104 -22.48 3.96 0.19
CA THR A 104 -22.40 3.00 1.30
C THR A 104 -23.45 1.91 1.17
N PHE A 105 -24.70 2.27 0.87
CA PHE A 105 -25.78 1.31 0.63
C PHE A 105 -25.45 0.36 -0.52
N ILE A 106 -24.93 0.88 -1.65
CA ILE A 106 -24.53 0.06 -2.81
C ILE A 106 -23.38 -0.88 -2.45
N ILE A 107 -22.39 -0.41 -1.69
CA ILE A 107 -21.27 -1.24 -1.25
C ILE A 107 -21.78 -2.42 -0.43
N ILE A 108 -22.62 -2.16 0.57
CA ILE A 108 -23.14 -3.18 1.49
C ILE A 108 -24.07 -4.16 0.76
N THR A 109 -25.01 -3.66 -0.02
CA THR A 109 -26.09 -4.48 -0.59
C THR A 109 -25.75 -5.14 -1.91
N ARG A 110 -24.77 -4.62 -2.67
CA ARG A 110 -24.47 -5.10 -4.02
C ARG A 110 -23.02 -5.51 -4.22
N LEU A 111 -22.07 -4.65 -3.85
CA LEU A 111 -20.66 -4.93 -4.09
C LEU A 111 -20.17 -6.09 -3.23
N LEU A 112 -20.38 -6.03 -1.91
CA LEU A 112 -19.90 -7.06 -0.99
C LEU A 112 -20.48 -8.45 -1.29
N PRO A 113 -21.81 -8.62 -1.49
CA PRO A 113 -22.36 -9.92 -1.85
C PRO A 113 -21.83 -10.45 -3.19
N HIS A 114 -21.62 -9.57 -4.17
CA HIS A 114 -21.02 -9.97 -5.45
C HIS A 114 -19.57 -10.45 -5.28
N SER A 115 -18.76 -9.71 -4.52
CA SER A 115 -17.38 -10.08 -4.21
C SER A 115 -17.30 -11.39 -3.42
N GLU A 116 -18.19 -11.59 -2.45
CA GLU A 116 -18.27 -12.83 -1.67
C GLU A 116 -18.65 -14.02 -2.55
N ALA A 117 -19.65 -13.88 -3.41
CA ALA A 117 -20.05 -14.93 -4.36
C ALA A 117 -18.88 -15.31 -5.29
N MET A 118 -18.13 -14.32 -5.78
CA MET A 118 -16.95 -14.56 -6.62
C MET A 118 -15.82 -15.24 -5.84
N TYR A 119 -15.56 -14.80 -4.61
CA TYR A 119 -14.59 -15.44 -3.72
C TYR A 119 -14.94 -16.90 -3.46
N ASN A 120 -16.20 -17.20 -3.18
CA ASN A 120 -16.67 -18.57 -2.96
C ASN A 120 -16.50 -19.46 -4.20
N LYS A 121 -16.68 -18.92 -5.42
CA LYS A 121 -16.38 -19.65 -6.66
C LYS A 121 -14.89 -19.97 -6.81
N TYR A 122 -14.01 -19.05 -6.42
CA TYR A 122 -12.57 -19.30 -6.41
C TYR A 122 -12.19 -20.35 -5.36
N LYS A 123 -12.74 -20.24 -4.14
CA LYS A 123 -12.51 -21.19 -3.05
C LYS A 123 -12.98 -22.60 -3.41
N SER A 124 -14.13 -22.72 -4.07
CA SER A 124 -14.66 -24.01 -4.53
C SER A 124 -13.99 -24.54 -5.81
N GLY A 125 -13.02 -23.81 -6.37
CA GLY A 125 -12.33 -24.18 -7.61
C GLY A 125 -13.18 -24.13 -8.88
N ARG A 126 -14.42 -23.62 -8.80
CA ARG A 126 -15.35 -23.48 -9.95
C ARG A 126 -14.88 -22.44 -10.95
N GLU A 127 -14.17 -21.43 -10.45
CA GLU A 127 -13.60 -20.37 -11.26
C GLU A 127 -12.11 -20.23 -10.93
N LYS A 128 -11.30 -19.85 -11.93
CA LYS A 128 -9.88 -19.57 -11.74
C LYS A 128 -9.67 -18.08 -11.98
N VAL A 129 -8.86 -17.46 -11.13
CA VAL A 129 -8.54 -16.04 -11.28
C VAL A 129 -7.82 -15.82 -12.62
N SER A 130 -8.20 -14.76 -13.34
CA SER A 130 -7.74 -14.49 -14.71
C SER A 130 -6.21 -14.45 -14.83
N TRP A 131 -5.53 -13.82 -13.86
CA TRP A 131 -4.07 -13.69 -13.83
C TRP A 131 -3.33 -15.00 -13.53
N ARG A 132 -4.00 -16.05 -13.05
CA ARG A 132 -3.36 -17.32 -12.64
C ARG A 132 -2.61 -17.98 -13.79
N LYS A 133 -3.14 -17.91 -15.01
CA LYS A 133 -2.53 -18.52 -16.21
C LYS A 133 -1.21 -17.83 -16.55
N GLU A 134 -1.21 -16.51 -16.59
CA GLU A 134 -0.03 -15.69 -16.88
C GLU A 134 1.01 -15.82 -15.77
N PHE A 135 0.60 -15.73 -14.51
CA PHE A 135 1.48 -15.92 -13.36
C PHE A 135 2.20 -17.27 -13.42
N LYS A 136 1.46 -18.37 -13.66
CA LYS A 136 2.06 -19.70 -13.77
C LYS A 136 3.04 -19.80 -14.94
N LYS A 137 2.80 -19.09 -16.05
CA LYS A 137 3.73 -19.01 -17.18
C LYS A 137 5.02 -18.30 -16.77
N CYS A 138 4.92 -17.12 -16.17
CA CYS A 138 6.09 -16.36 -15.71
C CYS A 138 6.90 -17.14 -14.68
N TRP A 139 6.22 -17.76 -13.70
CA TRP A 139 6.87 -18.59 -12.68
C TRP A 139 7.69 -19.72 -13.28
N LYS A 140 7.11 -20.47 -14.24
CA LYS A 140 7.82 -21.56 -14.93
C LYS A 140 9.00 -21.09 -15.76
N ASN A 141 8.94 -19.88 -16.31
CA ASN A 141 10.05 -19.33 -17.10
C ASN A 141 11.23 -18.95 -16.18
N LEU A 142 10.94 -18.31 -15.04
CA LEU A 142 11.96 -17.95 -14.06
C LEU A 142 12.58 -19.17 -13.41
N ALA A 143 11.79 -20.19 -13.07
CA ALA A 143 12.29 -21.44 -12.49
C ALA A 143 13.14 -22.31 -13.44
N LYS A 144 13.25 -21.94 -14.73
CA LYS A 144 14.15 -22.58 -15.71
C LYS A 144 15.45 -21.78 -15.92
N GLN A 145 15.54 -20.59 -15.35
CA GLN A 145 16.71 -19.71 -15.46
C GLN A 145 17.71 -19.93 -14.30
N GLU A 146 17.36 -20.79 -13.33
CA GLU A 146 18.26 -21.45 -12.38
C GLU A 146 18.68 -22.82 -12.91
#